data_AF-A0A8T8HZ72-F1
#
_entry.id   AF-A0A8T8HZ72-F1
#
_cell.length_a   1.000
_cell.length_b   1.000
_cell.length_c   1.000
_cell.angle_alpha   90.00
_cell.angle_beta   90.00
_cell.angle_gamma   90.00
#
_symmetry.space_group_name_H-M   'P 1'
#
loop_
_entity.id
_entity.type
_entity.pdbx_description
1 polymer ?
#
loop_
_entity_poly.entity_id
_entity_poly.type
_entity_poly.pdbx_seq_one_letter_code
_entity_poly.pdbx_strand_id
1 'polypeptide(L)'
;PNRVALVACDSGGEARFAEPSGLVAAMVHGGAEHVVSTRWTLPTDAGLAALVPGFPGTPVLGPAVLAIDAAQSAADPVGALNAWQRDQATRWERTGDPAFSPVVWAAFATAWAPAPAVVPAAP
;
A
#
# COMPACT_ATOMS: atom_id res chain seq x y z
N PRO A 1 -3.50 -16.08 7.11
CA PRO A 1 -2.75 -16.02 5.83
C PRO A 1 -1.47 -15.21 6.06
N ASN A 2 -0.37 -15.55 5.38
CA ASN A 2 0.89 -14.86 5.59
C ASN A 2 0.88 -13.51 4.89
N ARG A 3 0.47 -12.46 5.60
CA ARG A 3 0.24 -11.13 5.01
C ARG A 3 0.92 -10.06 5.85
N VAL A 4 1.48 -9.06 5.18
CA VAL A 4 2.19 -7.93 5.78
C VAL A 4 1.75 -6.65 5.09
N ALA A 5 1.56 -5.57 5.85
CA ALA A 5 1.38 -4.22 5.32
C ALA A 5 2.44 -3.28 5.89
N LEU A 6 3.30 -2.77 5.01
CA LEU A 6 4.34 -1.81 5.28
C LEU A 6 3.83 -0.40 4.95
N VAL A 7 3.16 0.25 5.90
CA VAL A 7 2.76 1.67 5.74
C VAL A 7 3.92 2.57 6.18
N ALA A 8 4.94 2.62 5.31
CA ALA A 8 6.12 3.45 5.51
C ALA A 8 6.57 4.03 4.17
N CYS A 9 7.17 5.22 4.18
CA CYS A 9 7.62 5.95 3.00
C CYS A 9 8.62 5.14 2.17
N ASP A 10 8.36 4.99 0.87
CA ASP A 10 9.21 4.29 -0.10
C ASP A 10 9.53 2.82 0.28
N SER A 11 8.64 2.18 1.06
CA SER A 11 8.83 0.81 1.58
C SER A 11 8.74 -0.29 0.51
N GLY A 12 8.23 0.02 -0.67
CA GLY A 12 8.23 -0.81 -1.87
C GLY A 12 9.11 -0.25 -2.98
N GLY A 13 10.02 0.68 -2.65
CA GLY A 13 10.87 1.36 -3.62
C GLY A 13 11.81 0.41 -4.36
N GLU A 14 12.06 -0.79 -3.86
CA GLU A 14 12.95 -1.77 -4.49
C GLU A 14 12.50 -2.23 -5.88
N ALA A 15 11.20 -2.11 -6.20
CA ALA A 15 10.65 -2.45 -7.50
C ALA A 15 11.23 -1.60 -8.66
N ARG A 16 11.93 -0.50 -8.35
CA ARG A 16 12.63 0.34 -9.35
C ARG A 16 14.02 -0.17 -9.73
N PHE A 17 14.54 -1.19 -9.04
CA PHE A 17 15.87 -1.74 -9.30
C PHE A 17 15.79 -3.08 -10.01
N ALA A 18 16.82 -3.40 -10.81
CA ALA A 18 16.92 -4.67 -11.53
C ALA A 18 16.99 -5.88 -10.59
N GLU A 19 17.60 -5.70 -9.42
CA GLU A 19 17.66 -6.69 -8.35
C GLU A 19 16.90 -6.13 -7.13
N PRO A 20 15.61 -6.45 -6.96
CA PRO A 20 14.79 -5.91 -5.89
C PRO A 20 15.12 -6.59 -4.55
N SER A 21 16.24 -6.21 -3.95
CA SER A 21 16.64 -6.61 -2.59
C SER A 21 16.18 -5.55 -1.60
N GLY A 22 14.95 -5.69 -1.07
CA GLY A 22 14.34 -4.69 -0.19
C GLY A 22 13.42 -5.28 0.87
N LEU A 23 12.60 -4.42 1.51
CA LEU A 23 11.72 -4.82 2.60
C LEU A 23 10.67 -5.85 2.14
N VAL A 24 10.11 -5.68 0.95
CA VAL A 24 9.17 -6.62 0.34
C VAL A 24 9.82 -7.99 0.14
N ALA A 25 11.02 -8.03 -0.45
CA ALA A 25 11.75 -9.28 -0.64
C ALA A 25 12.07 -9.96 0.70
N ALA A 26 12.50 -9.18 1.71
CA ALA A 26 12.75 -9.68 3.06
C ALA A 26 11.49 -10.29 3.70
N MET A 27 10.32 -9.64 3.55
CA MET A 27 9.06 -10.17 4.07
C MET A 27 8.66 -11.47 3.36
N VAL A 28 8.82 -11.53 2.04
CA VAL A 28 8.56 -12.74 1.24
C VAL A 28 9.48 -13.88 1.66
N HIS A 29 10.78 -13.63 1.83
CA HIS A 29 11.72 -14.63 2.35
C HIS A 29 11.40 -15.07 3.79
N GLY A 30 10.78 -14.20 4.59
CA GLY A 30 10.23 -14.53 5.91
C GLY A 30 8.92 -15.32 5.87
N GLY A 31 8.39 -15.63 4.69
CA GLY A 31 7.19 -16.44 4.50
C GLY A 31 5.91 -15.64 4.20
N ALA A 32 5.98 -14.32 4.03
CA ALA A 32 4.83 -13.53 3.60
C ALA A 32 4.45 -13.85 2.15
N GLU A 33 3.17 -14.10 1.91
CA GLU A 33 2.63 -14.33 0.57
C GLU A 33 2.08 -13.04 -0.04
N HIS A 34 1.54 -12.14 0.78
CA HIS A 34 1.03 -10.84 0.34
C HIS A 34 1.73 -9.74 1.13
N VAL A 35 2.41 -8.85 0.43
CA VAL A 35 3.07 -7.70 1.03
C VAL A 35 2.53 -6.43 0.41
N VAL A 36 1.80 -5.65 1.20
CA VAL A 36 1.44 -4.28 0.83
C VAL A 36 2.59 -3.37 1.21
N SER A 37 2.97 -2.48 0.31
CA SER A 37 4.02 -1.47 0.53
C SER A 37 3.68 -0.18 -0.21
N THR A 38 4.47 0.87 0.02
CA THR A 38 4.28 2.16 -0.67
C THR A 38 5.36 2.40 -1.72
N ARG A 39 4.96 2.93 -2.87
CA ARG A 39 5.82 3.21 -4.02
C ARG A 39 6.61 4.52 -3.93
N TRP A 40 6.26 5.38 -2.96
CA TRP A 40 6.89 6.68 -2.74
C TRP A 40 6.65 7.18 -1.31
N THR A 41 7.23 8.32 -0.96
CA THR A 41 7.02 8.99 0.33
C THR A 41 5.57 9.42 0.49
N LEU A 42 4.91 8.97 1.56
CA LEU A 42 3.55 9.39 1.88
C LEU A 42 3.56 10.77 2.54
N PRO A 43 2.78 11.74 2.03
CA PRO A 43 2.61 13.01 2.72
C PRO A 43 1.77 12.83 3.98
N THR A 44 2.12 13.53 5.05
CA THR A 44 1.26 13.60 6.25
C THR A 44 0.12 14.60 6.02
N ASP A 45 -0.98 14.44 6.75
CA ASP A 45 -2.10 15.40 6.67
C ASP A 45 -1.63 16.84 6.99
N ALA A 46 -0.72 16.99 7.97
CA ALA A 46 -0.10 18.27 8.29
C ALA A 46 0.77 18.82 7.14
N GLY A 47 1.51 17.96 6.44
CA GLY A 47 2.30 18.33 5.26
C GLY A 47 1.42 18.78 4.10
N LEU A 48 0.30 18.09 3.85
CA LEU A 48 -0.67 18.48 2.83
C LEU A 48 -1.30 19.83 3.16
N ALA A 49 -1.75 20.03 4.39
CA ALA A 49 -2.32 21.30 4.83
C ALA A 49 -1.33 22.47 4.73
N ALA A 50 -0.04 22.23 4.99
CA ALA A 50 0.99 23.27 4.95
C ALA A 50 1.48 23.59 3.53
N LEU A 51 1.54 22.60 2.64
CA LEU A 51 2.23 22.73 1.34
C LEU A 51 1.28 22.81 0.13
N VAL A 52 0.01 22.44 0.28
CA VAL A 52 -0.98 22.45 -0.80
C VAL A 52 -2.03 23.53 -0.53
N PRO A 53 -1.98 24.68 -1.23
CA PRO A 53 -2.95 25.76 -1.03
C PRO A 53 -4.39 25.28 -1.24
N GLY A 54 -5.26 25.56 -0.28
CA GLY A 54 -6.67 25.17 -0.35
C GLY A 54 -6.93 23.68 -0.15
N PHE A 55 -5.96 22.91 0.38
CA PHE A 55 -6.19 21.51 0.71
C PHE A 55 -7.32 21.37 1.74
N PRO A 56 -8.27 20.43 1.56
CA PRO A 56 -9.34 20.20 2.52
C PRO A 56 -8.79 19.83 3.90
N GLY A 57 -9.43 20.30 4.97
CA GLY A 57 -9.05 19.92 6.34
C GLY A 57 -9.35 18.47 6.72
N THR A 58 -9.89 17.67 5.80
CA THR A 58 -10.22 16.26 6.01
C THR A 58 -8.95 15.40 5.97
N PRO A 59 -8.69 14.57 7.01
CA PRO A 59 -7.57 13.64 6.99
C PRO A 59 -7.67 12.63 5.87
N VAL A 60 -6.55 12.33 5.21
CA VAL A 60 -6.47 11.36 4.10
C VAL A 60 -5.60 10.15 4.43
N LEU A 61 -4.58 10.32 5.27
CA LEU A 61 -3.67 9.21 5.60
C LEU A 61 -4.36 8.17 6.51
N GLY A 62 -5.08 8.62 7.54
CA GLY A 62 -5.81 7.73 8.45
C GLY A 62 -6.81 6.81 7.74
N PRO A 63 -7.73 7.34 6.91
CA PRO A 63 -8.65 6.52 6.12
C PRO A 63 -7.94 5.54 5.18
N ALA A 64 -6.80 5.92 4.60
CA ALA A 64 -6.01 5.02 3.77
C ALA A 64 -5.45 3.83 4.58
N VAL A 65 -4.89 4.09 5.77
CA VAL A 65 -4.41 3.03 6.68
C VAL A 65 -5.55 2.06 7.04
N LEU A 66 -6.73 2.57 7.36
CA LEU A 66 -7.90 1.75 7.67
C LEU A 66 -8.36 0.92 6.47
N ALA A 67 -8.30 1.46 5.25
CA ALA A 67 -8.62 0.71 4.04
C ALA A 67 -7.63 -0.44 3.79
N ILE A 68 -6.34 -0.22 4.07
CA ILE A 68 -5.31 -1.27 3.98
C ILE A 68 -5.58 -2.36 5.02
N ASP A 69 -5.85 -2.01 6.27
CA ASP A 69 -6.20 -2.96 7.33
C ASP A 69 -7.43 -3.81 6.98
N ALA A 70 -8.48 -3.16 6.48
CA ALA A 70 -9.70 -3.85 6.02
C ALA A 70 -9.40 -4.80 4.85
N ALA A 71 -8.58 -4.39 3.89
CA ALA A 71 -8.15 -5.24 2.78
C ALA A 71 -7.32 -6.43 3.27
N GLN A 72 -6.39 -6.21 4.20
CA GLN A 72 -5.57 -7.27 4.81
C GLN A 72 -6.42 -8.32 5.54
N SER A 73 -7.57 -7.93 6.06
CA SER A 73 -8.53 -8.82 6.74
C SER A 73 -9.49 -9.54 5.79
N ALA A 74 -9.59 -9.13 4.52
CA ALA A 74 -10.51 -9.70 3.54
C ALA A 74 -10.06 -11.09 3.04
N ALA A 75 -10.98 -11.90 2.51
CA ALA A 75 -10.62 -13.19 1.91
C ALA A 75 -9.66 -13.00 0.71
N ASP A 76 -9.99 -12.07 -0.18
CA ASP A 76 -9.15 -11.60 -1.29
C ASP A 76 -8.62 -10.19 -0.98
N PRO A 77 -7.39 -10.07 -0.43
CA PRO A 77 -6.83 -8.78 -0.04
C PRO A 77 -6.46 -7.90 -1.24
N VAL A 78 -6.10 -8.52 -2.38
CA VAL A 78 -5.74 -7.80 -3.60
C VAL A 78 -6.99 -7.19 -4.22
N GLY A 79 -8.06 -7.99 -4.35
CA GLY A 79 -9.35 -7.52 -4.84
C GLY A 79 -9.94 -6.43 -3.96
N ALA A 80 -9.90 -6.60 -2.63
CA ALA A 80 -10.39 -5.60 -1.69
C ALA A 80 -9.64 -4.26 -1.80
N LEU A 81 -8.30 -4.29 -1.86
CA LEU A 81 -7.50 -3.09 -2.04
C LEU A 81 -7.78 -2.44 -3.41
N ASN A 82 -7.85 -3.22 -4.48
CA ASN A 82 -8.12 -2.71 -5.82
C ASN A 82 -9.49 -2.04 -5.91
N ALA A 83 -10.52 -2.64 -5.29
CA ALA A 83 -11.87 -2.08 -5.26
C ALA A 83 -11.88 -0.70 -4.57
N TRP A 84 -11.19 -0.57 -3.43
CA TRP A 84 -11.04 0.71 -2.75
C TRP A 84 -10.28 1.74 -3.60
N GLN A 85 -9.14 1.36 -4.20
CA GLN A 85 -8.36 2.27 -5.06
C GLN A 85 -9.19 2.76 -6.26
N ARG A 86 -10.02 1.91 -6.86
CA ARG A 86 -10.92 2.28 -7.95
C ARG A 86 -12.03 3.23 -7.52
N ASP A 87 -12.59 3.06 -6.32
CA ASP A 87 -13.55 4.01 -5.75
C ASP A 87 -12.88 5.38 -5.53
N GLN A 88 -11.64 5.42 -5.01
CA GLN A 88 -10.89 6.68 -4.88
C GLN A 88 -10.62 7.34 -6.24
N ALA A 89 -10.20 6.57 -7.25
CA ALA A 89 -9.99 7.06 -8.60
C ALA A 89 -11.29 7.63 -9.20
N THR A 90 -12.42 6.94 -9.03
CA THR A 90 -13.73 7.40 -9.49
C THR A 90 -14.12 8.73 -8.84
N ARG A 91 -13.88 8.88 -7.52
CA ARG A 91 -14.17 10.13 -6.81
C ARG A 91 -13.30 11.27 -7.32
N TRP A 92 -12.00 11.03 -7.47
CA TRP A 92 -11.06 12.00 -8.03
C TRP A 92 -11.47 12.48 -9.43
N GLU A 93 -11.72 11.55 -10.35
CA GLU A 93 -12.10 11.86 -11.72
C GLU A 93 -13.41 12.65 -11.80
N ARG A 94 -14.35 12.37 -10.90
CA ARG A 94 -15.66 13.02 -10.89
C ARG A 94 -15.65 14.40 -10.22
N THR A 95 -14.87 14.60 -9.16
CA THR A 95 -14.95 15.81 -8.33
C THR A 95 -13.75 16.74 -8.46
N GLY A 96 -12.58 16.22 -8.83
CA GLY A 96 -11.32 16.97 -8.75
C GLY A 96 -10.95 17.39 -7.32
N ASP A 97 -11.58 16.80 -6.30
CA ASP A 97 -11.34 17.15 -4.89
C ASP A 97 -9.94 16.65 -4.47
N PRO A 98 -9.02 17.54 -4.03
CA PRO A 98 -7.67 17.16 -3.62
C PRO A 98 -7.60 16.06 -2.55
N ALA A 99 -8.65 15.89 -1.73
CA ALA A 99 -8.71 14.80 -0.75
C ALA A 99 -8.72 13.40 -1.40
N PHE A 100 -9.18 13.28 -2.65
CA PHE A 100 -9.15 12.05 -3.44
C PHE A 100 -7.97 11.98 -4.42
N SER A 101 -7.03 12.94 -4.36
CA SER A 101 -5.83 12.92 -5.21
C SER A 101 -5.08 11.58 -5.10
N PRO A 102 -4.51 11.05 -6.20
CA PRO A 102 -3.78 9.78 -6.21
C PRO A 102 -2.51 9.77 -5.33
N VAL A 103 -2.08 10.92 -4.81
CA VAL A 103 -0.84 11.05 -4.03
C VAL A 103 -0.79 10.11 -2.82
N VAL A 104 -1.92 9.81 -2.18
CA VAL A 104 -1.99 8.89 -1.03
C VAL A 104 -2.43 7.49 -1.44
N TRP A 105 -3.65 7.32 -1.95
CA TRP A 105 -4.22 5.99 -2.17
C TRP A 105 -3.49 5.18 -3.26
N ALA A 106 -2.92 5.86 -4.26
CA ALA A 106 -2.18 5.17 -5.30
C ALA A 106 -0.76 4.79 -4.84
N ALA A 107 -0.28 5.30 -3.70
CA ALA A 107 1.04 4.90 -3.22
C ALA A 107 1.12 3.40 -2.93
N PHE A 108 0.00 2.79 -2.52
CA PHE A 108 -0.05 1.40 -2.11
C PHE A 108 -0.04 0.43 -3.30
N ALA A 109 0.81 -0.60 -3.21
CA ALA A 109 0.86 -1.73 -4.13
C ALA A 109 0.94 -3.04 -3.33
N THR A 110 0.46 -4.14 -3.93
CA THR A 110 0.62 -5.49 -3.35
C THR A 110 1.60 -6.30 -4.19
N ALA A 111 2.65 -6.79 -3.57
CA ALA A 111 3.44 -7.89 -4.10
C ALA A 111 2.85 -9.22 -3.63
N TRP A 112 2.83 -10.20 -4.53
CA TRP A 112 2.41 -11.56 -4.22
C TRP A 112 3.54 -12.55 -4.50
N ALA A 113 3.70 -13.51 -3.60
CA ALA A 113 4.54 -14.67 -3.78
C ALA A 113 3.78 -15.92 -3.31
N PRO A 114 3.95 -17.07 -3.97
CA PRO A 114 3.42 -18.33 -3.44
C PRO A 114 4.08 -18.66 -2.10
N ALA A 115 3.38 -19.42 -1.25
CA ALA A 115 3.95 -19.91 0.00
C ALA A 115 5.29 -20.62 -0.26
N PRO A 116 6.32 -20.42 0.59
CA PRO A 116 7.58 -21.12 0.44
C PRO A 116 7.36 -22.63 0.41
N ALA A 117 8.04 -23.34 -0.50
CA ALA A 117 8.05 -24.79 -0.47
C ALA A 117 8.59 -25.27 0.88
N VAL A 118 7.82 -26.08 1.60
CA VAL A 118 8.31 -26.73 2.82
C VAL A 118 9.36 -27.75 2.37
N VAL A 119 10.64 -27.39 2.47
CA VAL A 119 11.72 -28.36 2.34
C VAL A 119 11.83 -29.06 3.70
N PRO A 120 11.59 -30.39 3.78
CA PRO A 120 11.79 -31.09 5.04
C PRO A 120 13.23 -30.89 5.49
N ALA A 121 13.43 -30.62 6.79
CA ALA A 121 14.77 -30.51 7.35
C ALA A 121 15.55 -31.78 7.01
N ALA A 122 16.77 -31.61 6.48
CA ALA A 122 17.67 -32.73 6.25
C ALA A 122 17.90 -33.47 7.59
N PRO A 123 17.95 -34.82 7.57
CA PRO A 123 18.08 -35.63 8.79
C PRO A 123 19.37 -35.36 9.55
#